data_AF-Q9U926-F1
#
_entry.id   AF-Q9U926-F1
#
_cell.length_a   1.000
_cell.length_b   1.000
_cell.length_c   1.000
_cell.angle_alpha   90.00
_cell.angle_beta   90.00
_cell.angle_gamma   90.00
#
_symmetry.space_group_name_H-M   'P 1'
#
loop_
_entity.id
_entity.type
_entity.pdbx_description
1 polymer ?
#
loop_
_entity_poly.entity_id
_entity_poly.type
_entity_poly.pdbx_seq_one_letter_code
_entity_poly.pdbx_strand_id
1 'polypeptide(L)' 'SGLDVAKHQKARKGNDKLWRENETKKALDASFAIQKKAQKIYWGSKSQKTILKIGIHYGRVIAGVIGYHKPQFSLI' A
#
# COMPACT_ATOMS: atom_id res chain seq x y z
N SER A 1 20.83 5.33 24.00
CA SER A 1 20.19 6.25 24.97
C SER A 1 18.67 6.03 24.93
N GLY A 2 17.90 6.44 25.93
CA GLY A 2 16.44 6.15 26.04
C GLY A 2 15.56 6.51 24.83
N LEU A 3 16.08 7.30 23.89
CA LEU A 3 15.48 7.61 22.59
C LEU A 3 15.24 6.37 21.70
N ASP A 4 16.15 5.39 21.67
CA ASP A 4 15.99 4.21 20.81
C ASP A 4 14.93 3.24 21.33
N VAL A 5 14.85 3.09 22.65
CA VAL A 5 13.84 2.24 23.31
C VAL A 5 12.44 2.82 23.11
N ALA A 6 12.29 4.14 23.25
CA ALA A 6 11.02 4.84 23.00
C ALA A 6 10.57 4.72 21.53
N LYS A 7 11.49 4.84 20.56
CA LYS A 7 11.20 4.63 19.13
C LYS A 7 10.72 3.20 18.86
N HIS A 8 11.38 2.20 19.46
CA HIS A 8 11.03 0.80 19.28
C HIS A 8 9.64 0.46 19.85
N GLN A 9 9.32 0.99 21.03
CA GLN A 9 7.98 0.82 21.63
C GLN A 9 6.89 1.51 20.82
N LYS A 10 7.17 2.71 20.28
CA LYS A 10 6.22 3.45 19.45
C LYS A 10 5.95 2.75 18.11
N ALA A 11 6.97 2.16 17.50
CA ALA A 11 6.83 1.34 16.29
C ALA A 11 5.99 0.07 16.56
N ARG A 12 6.23 -0.61 17.68
CA ARG A 12 5.42 -1.76 18.11
C ARG A 12 3.95 -1.41 18.31
N LYS A 13 3.66 -0.31 19.01
CA LYS A 13 2.28 0.19 19.21
C LYS A 13 1.60 0.57 17.90
N GLY A 14 2.37 1.14 16.95
CA GLY A 14 1.88 1.48 15.61
C GLY A 14 1.50 0.24 14.79
N ASN A 15 2.32 -0.81 14.84
CA ASN A 15 2.01 -2.09 14.17
C ASN A 15 0.77 -2.75 14.78
N ASP A 16 0.64 -2.77 16.10
CA ASP A 16 -0.51 -3.40 16.76
C ASP A 16 -1.83 -2.70 16.38
N LYS A 17 -1.79 -1.38 16.20
CA LYS A 17 -2.93 -0.62 15.66
C LYS A 17 -3.23 -1.00 14.20
N LEU A 18 -2.20 -1.11 13.36
CA LEU A 18 -2.35 -1.48 11.94
C LEU A 18 -3.03 -2.83 11.77
N TRP A 19 -2.68 -3.83 12.58
CA TRP A 19 -3.26 -5.18 12.47
C TRP A 19 -4.73 -5.25 12.92
N ARG A 20 -5.18 -4.30 13.74
CA ARG A 20 -6.57 -4.24 14.25
C ARG A 20 -7.56 -3.58 13.28
N GLU A 21 -7.06 -2.79 12.34
CA GLU A 21 -7.90 -2.14 11.32
C GLU A 21 -8.40 -3.17 10.30
N ASN A 22 -9.56 -2.91 9.68
CA ASN A 22 -10.05 -3.76 8.59
C ASN A 22 -9.29 -3.50 7.28
N GLU A 23 -9.36 -4.45 6.35
CA GLU A 23 -8.54 -4.40 5.13
C GLU A 23 -8.93 -3.28 4.18
N THR A 24 -10.22 -2.92 4.14
CA THR A 24 -10.69 -1.77 3.37
C THR A 24 -10.07 -0.47 3.87
N LYS A 25 -9.97 -0.28 5.18
CA LYS A 25 -9.35 0.90 5.79
C LYS A 25 -7.85 0.96 5.47
N LYS A 26 -7.15 -0.16 5.58
CA LYS A 26 -5.72 -0.24 5.20
C LYS A 26 -5.50 0.09 3.73
N ALA A 27 -6.32 -0.45 2.83
CA ALA A 27 -6.24 -0.17 1.40
C ALA A 27 -6.49 1.31 1.10
N LEU A 28 -7.48 1.91 1.77
CA LEU A 28 -7.78 3.34 1.64
C LEU A 28 -6.62 4.21 2.12
N ASP A 29 -6.07 3.93 3.30
CA ASP A 29 -4.93 4.69 3.84
C ASP A 29 -3.68 4.56 2.95
N ALA A 30 -3.43 3.36 2.43
CA ALA A 30 -2.37 3.15 1.45
C ALA A 30 -2.61 3.97 0.17
N SER A 31 -3.85 4.02 -0.34
CA SER A 31 -4.18 4.80 -1.54
C SER A 31 -3.91 6.29 -1.38
N PHE A 32 -4.27 6.88 -0.23
CA PHE A 32 -3.96 8.29 0.07
C PHE A 32 -2.46 8.54 0.17
N ALA A 33 -1.71 7.63 0.81
CA ALA A 33 -0.26 7.72 0.88
C ALA A 33 0.39 7.64 -0.51
N ILE A 34 -0.09 6.75 -1.38
CA ILE A 34 0.36 6.61 -2.77
C ILE A 34 0.07 7.90 -3.55
N GLN A 35 -1.15 8.44 -3.48
CA GLN A 35 -1.49 9.69 -4.16
C GLN A 35 -0.59 10.85 -3.74
N LYS A 36 -0.36 11.02 -2.42
CA LYS A 36 0.52 12.05 -1.90
C LYS A 36 1.96 11.92 -2.41
N LYS A 37 2.43 10.68 -2.60
CA LYS A 37 3.76 10.42 -3.18
C LYS A 37 3.79 10.66 -4.69
N ALA A 38 2.77 10.21 -5.41
CA ALA A 38 2.64 10.36 -6.86
C ALA A 38 2.63 11.84 -7.31
N GLN A 39 2.04 12.73 -6.51
CA GLN A 39 2.06 14.19 -6.77
C GLN A 39 3.47 14.79 -6.87
N LYS A 40 4.48 14.11 -6.31
CA LYS A 40 5.89 14.53 -6.35
C LYS A 40 6.68 13.90 -7.49
N ILE A 41 6.06 13.01 -8.27
CA ILE A 41 6.68 12.29 -9.37
C ILE A 41 6.37 13.04 -10.66
N TYR A 42 7.42 13.35 -11.41
CA TYR A 42 7.35 14.00 -12.70
C TYR A 42 7.86 13.03 -13.78
N TRP A 43 7.29 13.10 -14.97
CA TRP A 43 7.59 12.16 -16.06
C TRP A 43 7.79 12.87 -17.40
N GLY A 44 8.49 12.18 -18.30
CA GLY A 44 8.82 12.69 -19.63
C GLY A 44 9.89 13.79 -19.65
N SER A 45 10.40 14.10 -20.83
CA SER A 45 11.44 15.13 -21.04
C SER A 45 10.98 16.55 -20.67
N LYS A 46 9.67 16.78 -20.58
CA LYS A 46 9.07 18.07 -20.21
C LYS A 46 8.70 18.16 -18.72
N SER A 47 9.12 17.19 -17.89
CA SER A 47 8.85 17.16 -16.44
C SER A 47 7.36 17.38 -16.12
N GLN A 48 6.48 16.60 -16.73
CA GLN A 48 5.04 16.70 -16.49
C GLN A 48 4.67 16.06 -15.16
N LYS A 49 3.73 16.66 -14.41
CA LYS A 49 3.23 16.07 -13.16
C LYS A 49 2.49 14.75 -13.45
N THR A 50 2.74 13.73 -12.63
CA THR A 50 2.03 12.46 -12.72
C THR A 50 0.61 12.61 -12.17
N ILE A 51 -0.40 12.22 -12.96
CA ILE A 51 -1.80 12.20 -12.55
C ILE A 51 -2.18 10.75 -12.29
N LEU A 52 -2.46 10.41 -11.01
CA LEU A 52 -2.81 9.06 -10.59
C LEU A 52 -4.24 9.00 -10.03
N LYS A 53 -5.07 8.14 -10.61
CA LYS A 53 -6.41 7.79 -10.12
C LYS A 53 -6.37 6.37 -9.53
N ILE A 54 -6.95 6.19 -8.35
CA ILE A 54 -6.97 4.89 -7.65
C ILE A 54 -8.42 4.50 -7.39
N GLY A 55 -8.84 3.37 -7.94
CA GLY A 55 -10.13 2.74 -7.61
C GLY A 55 -9.93 1.66 -6.55
N ILE A 56 -10.87 1.55 -5.61
CA ILE A 56 -10.87 0.52 -4.56
C ILE A 56 -12.23 -0.17 -4.60
N HIS A 57 -12.22 -1.50 -4.62
CA HIS A 57 -13.41 -2.33 -4.53
C HIS A 57 -13.22 -3.36 -3.41
N TYR A 58 -14.30 -3.67 -2.69
CA TYR A 58 -14.33 -4.70 -1.64
C TYR A 58 -15.37 -5.75 -2.00
N GLY A 59 -14.96 -7.02 -2.00
CA GLY A 59 -15.79 -8.14 -2.38
C GLY A 59 -15.04 -9.46 -2.21
N ARG A 60 -15.76 -10.57 -2.44
CA ARG A 60 -15.16 -11.92 -2.48
C ARG A 60 -14.36 -12.07 -3.77
N VAL A 61 -13.24 -12.79 -3.68
CA VAL A 61 -12.30 -13.03 -4.77
C VAL A 61 -11.76 -14.45 -4.68
N ILE A 62 -11.32 -15.01 -5.80
CA ILE A 62 -10.62 -16.29 -5.87
C ILE A 62 -9.14 -16.00 -6.11
N ALA A 63 -8.28 -16.44 -5.18
CA ALA A 63 -6.84 -16.27 -5.29
C ALA A 63 -6.17 -17.59 -5.71
N GLY A 64 -5.20 -17.54 -6.63
CA GLY A 64 -4.50 -18.72 -7.11
C GLY A 64 -3.20 -18.41 -7.84
N VAL A 65 -2.54 -19.45 -8.33
CA VAL A 65 -1.34 -19.35 -9.18
C VAL A 65 -1.69 -19.86 -10.57
N ILE A 66 -1.45 -19.03 -11.59
CA ILE A 66 -1.71 -19.36 -12.99
C ILE A 66 -0.36 -19.56 -13.69
N GLY A 67 -0.32 -20.53 -14.61
CA GLY A 67 0.85 -20.81 -15.43
C GLY A 67 1.77 -21.87 -14.83
N TYR A 68 2.01 -22.96 -15.56
CA TYR A 68 2.86 -24.05 -15.11
C TYR A 68 4.35 -23.71 -15.20
N HIS A 69 4.80 -23.23 -16.38
CA HIS A 69 6.23 -22.91 -16.60
C HIS A 69 6.62 -21.49 -16.14
N LYS A 70 5.63 -20.62 -15.91
CA LYS A 70 5.80 -19.23 -15.44
C LYS A 70 4.69 -18.91 -14.44
N PRO A 71 4.79 -19.43 -13.21
CA PRO A 71 3.76 -19.23 -12.19
C PRO A 71 3.64 -17.75 -11.82
N GLN A 72 2.41 -17.23 -11.86
CA GLN A 72 2.05 -15.88 -11.44
C GLN A 72 0.87 -15.93 -10.48
N PHE A 73 1.00 -15.25 -9.33
CA PHE A 73 -0.12 -15.08 -8.42
C PHE A 73 -1.17 -14.17 -9.07
N SER A 74 -2.42 -14.62 -9.06
CA SER A 74 -3.55 -13.89 -9.64
C SER A 74 -4.73 -13.87 -8.68
N LEU A 75 -5.51 -12.80 -8.76
CA LEU A 75 -6.86 -12.71 -8.24
C LEU A 75 -7.84 -12.71 -9.41
N ILE A 76 -8.92 -13.48 -9.27
CA ILE A 76 -10.07 -13.50 -10.18
C ILE A 76 -11.32 -13.17 -9.38
#